data_AF-A0A961QDI2-F1
#
_entry.id   AF-A0A961QDI2-F1
#
_cell.length_a   1.000
_cell.length_b   1.000
_cell.length_c   1.000
_cell.angle_alpha   90.00
_cell.angle_beta   90.00
_cell.angle_gamma   90.00
#
_symmetry.space_group_name_H-M   'P 1'
#
loop_
_entity.id
_entity.type
_entity.pdbx_description
1 polymer ?
#
loop_
_entity_poly.entity_id
_entity_poly.type
_entity_poly.pdbx_seq_one_letter_code
_entity_poly.pdbx_strand_id
1 'polypeptide(L)' 'MATQRMLQFVTKSKQMPAKRAADERREDFAEIYREFAAERAEEQASRCSQCGVPYCQAHCPLHNNIP' A
#
# COMPACT_ATOMS: atom_id res chain seq x y z
N MET A 1 -20.25 9.18 -16.43
CA MET A 1 -19.35 9.86 -15.47
C MET A 1 -18.02 9.14 -15.50
N ALA A 2 -16.90 9.86 -15.62
CA ALA A 2 -15.59 9.22 -15.67
C ALA A 2 -15.30 8.51 -14.34
N THR A 3 -14.91 7.24 -14.40
CA THR A 3 -14.52 6.46 -13.22
C THR A 3 -13.23 7.04 -12.65
N GLN A 4 -13.27 7.59 -11.44
CA GLN A 4 -12.12 8.20 -10.80
C GLN A 4 -11.19 7.11 -10.24
N ARG A 5 -10.05 6.87 -10.91
CA ARG A 5 -9.12 5.78 -10.57
C ARG A 5 -8.25 6.03 -9.33
N MET A 6 -8.06 7.29 -8.93
CA MET A 6 -7.23 7.70 -7.79
C MET A 6 -8.05 8.47 -6.76
N LEU A 7 -7.44 8.99 -5.68
CA LEU A 7 -8.11 9.74 -4.61
C LEU A 7 -9.14 8.92 -3.81
N GLN A 8 -9.01 7.58 -3.80
CA GLN A 8 -9.96 6.68 -3.13
C GLN A 8 -9.78 6.64 -1.60
N PHE A 9 -8.89 7.46 -1.02
CA PHE A 9 -8.60 7.44 0.42
C PHE A 9 -9.78 7.84 1.31
N VAL A 10 -10.81 8.50 0.76
CA VAL A 10 -12.02 8.89 1.49
C VAL A 10 -12.92 7.69 1.77
N THR A 11 -12.98 6.73 0.84
CA THR A 11 -13.87 5.56 0.91
C THR A 11 -13.12 4.26 1.21
N LYS A 12 -11.83 4.20 0.90
CA LYS A 12 -10.96 3.03 1.11
C LYS A 12 -9.96 3.27 2.22
N SER A 13 -10.07 2.46 3.28
CA SER A 13 -9.12 2.44 4.38
C SER A 13 -7.80 1.76 3.98
N LYS A 14 -6.72 2.10 4.70
CA LYS A 14 -5.42 1.45 4.56
C LYS A 14 -5.53 0.01 5.02
N GLN A 15 -5.06 -0.92 4.21
CA GLN A 15 -4.96 -2.33 4.55
C GLN A 15 -3.58 -2.88 4.15
N MET A 16 -3.02 -3.72 5.02
CA MET A 16 -1.78 -4.43 4.77
C MET A 16 -2.09 -5.79 4.15
N PRO A 17 -1.16 -6.42 3.42
CA PRO A 17 -1.38 -7.76 2.91
C PRO A 17 -1.45 -8.76 4.08
N ALA A 18 -1.91 -9.98 3.78
CA ALA A 18 -2.18 -10.99 4.81
C ALA A 18 -0.94 -11.23 5.68
N LYS A 19 -1.14 -11.14 6.99
CA LYS A 19 -0.11 -11.34 8.01
C LYS A 19 -0.30 -12.73 8.63
N ARG A 20 0.78 -13.50 8.73
CA ARG A 20 0.77 -14.80 9.41
C ARG A 20 0.42 -14.66 10.89
N ALA A 21 -0.24 -15.68 11.44
CA ALA A 21 -0.61 -15.69 12.85
C ALA A 21 0.64 -15.69 13.75
N ALA A 22 0.51 -15.16 14.96
CA ALA A 22 1.63 -15.06 15.89
C ALA A 22 2.17 -16.43 16.29
N ASP A 23 1.30 -17.41 16.50
CA ASP A 23 1.69 -18.76 16.92
C ASP A 23 2.42 -19.50 15.78
N GLU A 24 1.97 -19.33 14.53
CA GLU A 24 2.64 -19.92 13.36
C GLU A 24 4.06 -19.37 13.17
N ARG A 25 4.24 -18.03 13.23
CA ARG A 25 5.54 -17.38 12.96
C ARG A 25 6.55 -17.49 14.11
N ARG A 26 6.21 -18.19 15.20
CA ARG A 26 7.15 -18.51 16.29
C ARG A 26 7.94 -19.79 16.03
N GLU A 27 7.43 -20.65 15.15
CA GLU A 27 7.98 -21.98 14.87
C GLU A 27 8.97 -21.99 13.68
N ASP A 28 9.12 -20.87 12.97
CA ASP A 28 10.02 -20.76 11.82
C ASP A 28 10.58 -19.33 11.61
N PHE A 29 11.46 -19.19 10.62
CA PHE A 29 12.09 -17.93 10.22
C PHE A 29 11.59 -17.42 8.85
N ALA A 30 10.43 -17.90 8.38
CA ALA A 30 9.89 -17.45 7.10
C ALA A 30 9.22 -16.07 7.23
N GLU A 31 9.10 -15.36 6.10
CA GLU A 31 8.52 -14.03 6.04
C GLU A 31 7.10 -13.97 6.64
N ILE A 32 6.78 -12.86 7.31
CA ILE A 32 5.56 -12.70 8.10
C ILE A 32 4.41 -12.18 7.24
N TYR A 33 4.71 -11.30 6.30
CA TYR A 33 3.72 -10.72 5.39
C TYR A 33 3.73 -11.44 4.04
N ARG A 34 2.53 -11.67 3.50
CA ARG A 34 2.39 -12.11 2.11
C ARG A 34 2.50 -10.93 1.15
N GLU A 35 2.73 -11.22 -0.11
CA GLU A 35 2.58 -10.23 -1.18
C GLU A 35 1.11 -9.82 -1.33
N PHE A 36 0.87 -8.62 -1.89
CA PHE A 36 -0.47 -8.22 -2.27
C PHE A 36 -0.95 -9.04 -3.47
N ALA A 37 -2.20 -9.48 -3.44
CA ALA A 37 -2.90 -9.85 -4.67
C ALA A 37 -3.04 -8.60 -5.56
N ALA A 38 -2.93 -8.77 -6.89
CA ALA A 38 -2.94 -7.65 -7.84
C ALA A 38 -4.12 -6.69 -7.65
N GLU A 39 -5.33 -7.22 -7.47
CA GLU A 39 -6.54 -6.43 -7.21
C GLU A 39 -6.44 -5.58 -5.93
N ARG A 40 -5.85 -6.15 -4.86
CA ARG A 40 -5.65 -5.43 -3.59
C ARG A 40 -4.54 -4.40 -3.71
N ALA A 41 -3.50 -4.68 -4.49
CA ALA A 41 -2.45 -3.72 -4.78
C ALA A 41 -3.03 -2.51 -5.54
N GLU A 42 -3.86 -2.74 -6.56
CA GLU A 42 -4.55 -1.68 -7.30
C GLU A 42 -5.46 -0.85 -6.38
N GLU A 43 -6.27 -1.51 -5.54
CA GLU A 43 -7.13 -0.83 -4.56
C GLU A 43 -6.31 0.03 -3.59
N GLN A 44 -5.21 -0.47 -3.04
CA GLN A 44 -4.39 0.29 -2.09
C GLN A 44 -3.60 1.41 -2.76
N ALA A 45 -3.12 1.21 -4.00
CA ALA A 45 -2.45 2.24 -4.79
C ALA A 45 -3.42 3.39 -5.18
N SER A 46 -4.69 3.07 -5.44
CA SER A 46 -5.74 4.05 -5.78
C SER A 46 -6.00 5.11 -4.69
N ARG A 47 -5.50 4.87 -3.46
CA ARG A 47 -5.59 5.81 -2.34
C ARG A 47 -4.64 6.99 -2.46
N CYS A 48 -3.65 6.95 -3.37
CA CYS A 48 -2.77 8.09 -3.60
C CYS A 48 -3.58 9.33 -4.01
N SER A 49 -3.24 10.47 -3.41
CA SER A 49 -3.91 11.74 -3.70
C SER A 49 -3.38 12.42 -4.96
N GLN A 50 -2.23 11.98 -5.47
CA GLN A 50 -1.52 12.67 -6.56
C GLN A 50 -1.33 14.16 -6.22
N CYS A 51 -0.87 14.43 -4.99
CA CYS A 51 -0.71 15.78 -4.46
C CYS A 51 0.39 16.55 -5.21
N GLY A 52 0.22 17.88 -5.31
CA GLY A 52 1.17 18.72 -6.04
C GLY A 52 2.57 18.81 -5.40
N VAL A 53 2.66 18.64 -4.07
CA VAL A 53 3.94 18.52 -3.35
C VAL A 53 4.01 17.14 -2.71
N PRO A 54 4.71 16.17 -3.34
CA PRO A 54 4.78 14.79 -2.85
C PRO A 54 5.78 14.65 -1.71
N TYR A 55 5.33 14.90 -0.47
CA TYR A 55 6.16 14.72 0.73
C TYR A 55 6.70 13.29 0.88
N CYS A 56 6.01 12.28 0.34
CA CYS A 56 6.49 10.90 0.29
C CYS A 56 7.83 10.78 -0.46
N GLN A 57 8.01 11.52 -1.56
CA GLN A 57 9.26 11.54 -2.32
C GLN A 57 10.31 12.42 -1.65
N ALA A 58 9.92 13.59 -1.13
CA ALA A 58 10.83 14.51 -0.45
C ALA A 58 11.53 13.87 0.77
N HIS A 59 10.82 13.01 1.50
CA HIS A 59 11.36 12.30 2.67
C HIS A 59 11.91 10.90 2.35
N CYS A 60 11.88 10.47 1.09
CA CYS A 60 12.57 9.26 0.65
C CYS A 60 14.05 9.59 0.40
N PRO A 61 15.03 8.96 1.08
CA PRO A 61 16.45 9.25 0.88
C PRO A 61 16.95 8.99 -0.54
N LEU A 62 16.28 8.12 -1.29
CA LEU A 62 16.58 7.82 -2.69
C LEU A 62 15.80 8.69 -3.67
N HIS A 63 14.88 9.52 -3.18
CA HIS A 63 14.01 10.36 -4.00
C HIS A 63 13.24 9.60 -5.11
N ASN A 64 12.85 8.36 -4.81
CA ASN A 64 12.04 7.54 -5.71
C ASN A 64 10.78 8.30 -6.18
N ASN A 65 10.43 8.16 -7.45
CA ASN A 65 9.21 8.73 -7.99
C ASN A 65 8.00 7.88 -7.54
N ILE A 66 7.44 8.22 -6.38
CA ILE A 66 6.38 7.45 -5.72
C ILE A 66 5.00 7.69 -6.34
N PRO A 67 4.57 8.93 -6.65
CA PRO A 67 3.32 9.16 -7.38
C PRO A 67 3.34 8.60 -8.79
#